data_AF-A0A7S3ZPX5-F1
#
_entry.id   AF-A0A7S3ZPX5-F1
#
_cell.length_a   1.000
_cell.length_b   1.000
_cell.length_c   1.000
_cell.angle_alpha   90.00
_cell.angle_beta   90.00
_cell.angle_gamma   90.00
#
_symmetry.space_group_name_H-M   'P 1'
#
loop_
_entity.id
_entity.type
_entity.pdbx_description
1 polymer ?
#
loop_
_entity_poly.entity_id
_entity_poly.type
_entity_poly.pdbx_seq_one_letter_code
_entity_poly.pdbx_strand_id
1 'polypeptide(L)'
;MQPPRGRMPAMRLALVVALATAEVKVETKPKPCKKFKCYGRKDPAPRSPYFAPRGTGACPEGASPHLAKCCAERDACATICGITEELCKKAFDECYVKECDEVDDFDEHEQCLKDGKIGSDWPWRGGCSWHSEEQKKACMCQGRKDAEERRRQTLSHIYKRYDGDVSKVDELLIKADTPSKFAQLVLRLAAKFPTLLSDRRPPPEPKKKASKPPPPPPEEEEVVEEEAVDDAVGEDDGEEDVIDLDAGEL
;
A
#
# COMPACT_ATOMS: atom_id res chain seq x y z
N MET A 1 23.63 -82.79 26.37
CA MET A 1 24.35 -81.92 27.33
C MET A 1 24.19 -80.48 26.85
N GLN A 2 23.40 -79.68 27.56
CA GLN A 2 23.19 -78.25 27.27
C GLN A 2 24.05 -77.41 28.23
N PRO A 3 24.70 -76.31 27.77
CA PRO A 3 25.39 -75.39 28.67
C PRO A 3 24.43 -74.39 29.35
N PRO A 4 24.78 -73.90 30.55
CA PRO A 4 23.90 -73.06 31.37
C PRO A 4 23.79 -71.62 30.83
N ARG A 5 22.57 -71.08 30.92
CA ARG A 5 22.25 -69.68 30.61
C ARG A 5 22.73 -68.77 31.73
N GLY A 6 23.78 -67.98 31.47
CA GLY A 6 24.21 -66.89 32.33
C GLY A 6 23.29 -65.67 32.20
N ARG A 7 22.65 -65.27 33.30
CA ARG A 7 21.95 -63.98 33.44
C ARG A 7 22.99 -62.86 33.55
N MET A 8 22.99 -61.91 32.61
CA MET A 8 23.67 -60.63 32.81
C MET A 8 22.71 -59.60 33.44
N PRO A 9 23.19 -58.75 34.37
CA PRO A 9 22.38 -57.70 34.97
C PRO A 9 22.16 -56.55 33.99
N ALA A 10 20.91 -56.09 33.89
CA ALA A 10 20.52 -54.93 33.12
C ALA A 10 21.06 -53.65 33.80
N MET A 11 22.08 -53.02 33.21
CA MET A 11 22.45 -51.65 33.53
C MET A 11 21.37 -50.70 32.98
N ARG A 12 20.57 -50.13 33.88
CA ARG A 12 19.69 -48.99 33.57
C ARG A 12 20.55 -47.73 33.46
N LEU A 13 20.93 -47.34 32.23
CA LEU A 13 21.40 -45.98 31.97
C LEU A 13 20.19 -45.04 32.09
N ALA A 14 20.10 -44.31 33.19
CA ALA A 14 19.20 -43.17 33.30
C ALA A 14 19.83 -41.98 32.58
N LEU A 15 19.46 -41.78 31.31
CA LEU A 15 19.81 -40.59 30.54
C LEU A 15 18.88 -39.46 30.99
N VAL A 16 19.34 -38.61 31.90
CA VAL A 16 18.64 -37.39 32.31
C VAL A 16 18.89 -36.33 31.24
N VAL A 17 17.95 -36.20 30.29
CA VAL A 17 17.95 -35.10 29.32
C VAL A 17 17.45 -33.86 30.05
N ALA A 18 18.37 -33.01 30.50
CA ALA A 18 18.05 -31.66 30.97
C ALA A 18 17.67 -30.81 29.75
N LEU A 19 16.37 -30.76 29.43
CA LEU A 19 15.81 -29.79 28.49
C LEU A 19 15.91 -28.39 29.12
N ALA A 20 16.97 -27.66 28.80
CA ALA A 20 17.05 -26.24 29.07
C ALA A 20 15.99 -25.53 28.20
N THR A 21 14.90 -25.12 28.82
CA THR A 21 13.91 -24.23 28.22
C THR A 21 14.53 -22.85 28.07
N ALA A 22 15.17 -22.59 26.92
CA ALA A 22 15.52 -21.23 26.55
C ALA A 22 14.21 -20.48 26.28
N GLU A 23 13.86 -19.56 27.16
CA GLU A 23 12.78 -18.60 26.95
C GLU A 23 13.19 -17.67 25.79
N VAL A 24 12.82 -18.06 24.57
CA VAL A 24 12.91 -17.19 23.39
C VAL A 24 11.95 -16.04 23.65
N LYS A 25 12.51 -14.89 23.98
CA LYS A 25 11.78 -13.63 24.17
C LYS A 25 11.18 -13.24 22.82
N VAL A 26 9.94 -13.67 22.57
CA VAL A 26 9.23 -13.48 21.31
C VAL A 26 9.09 -11.99 21.01
N GLU A 27 9.44 -11.67 19.77
CA GLU A 27 9.63 -10.36 19.18
C GLU A 27 8.47 -9.39 19.40
N THR A 28 8.85 -8.14 19.68
CA THR A 28 7.97 -6.97 19.53
C THR A 28 7.39 -6.95 18.13
N LYS A 29 6.06 -6.77 18.00
CA LYS A 29 5.38 -6.61 16.70
C LYS A 29 6.21 -5.70 15.78
N PRO A 30 6.43 -6.08 14.50
CA PRO A 30 7.19 -5.26 13.58
C PRO A 30 6.56 -3.86 13.53
N LYS A 31 7.41 -2.83 13.62
CA LYS A 31 6.94 -1.44 13.59
C LYS A 31 6.26 -1.18 12.23
N PRO A 32 5.10 -0.49 12.21
CA PRO A 32 4.42 -0.19 10.96
C PRO A 32 5.30 0.67 10.06
N CYS A 33 5.13 0.51 8.75
CA CYS A 33 5.90 1.28 7.79
C CYS A 33 5.65 2.79 7.92
N LYS A 34 6.76 3.54 7.87
CA LYS A 34 6.70 5.00 7.89
C LYS A 34 5.95 5.48 6.64
N LYS A 35 5.00 6.39 6.86
CA LYS A 35 4.28 7.07 5.77
C LYS A 35 5.26 7.87 4.92
N PHE A 36 4.97 8.00 3.63
CA PHE A 36 5.73 8.89 2.75
C PHE A 36 5.53 10.35 3.20
N LYS A 37 6.62 11.04 3.53
CA LYS A 37 6.62 12.44 3.97
C LYS A 37 7.38 13.31 2.99
N CYS A 38 6.87 14.52 2.79
CA CYS A 38 7.56 15.59 2.08
C CYS A 38 8.17 16.56 3.10
N TYR A 39 9.29 17.17 2.74
CA TYR A 39 9.97 18.15 3.58
C TYR A 39 9.62 19.59 3.15
N GLY A 40 9.63 20.50 4.12
CA GLY A 40 9.26 21.91 3.94
C GLY A 40 7.75 22.10 3.75
N ARG A 41 7.35 23.21 3.13
CA ARG A 41 5.93 23.54 2.84
C ARG A 41 5.39 22.80 1.61
N LYS A 42 5.65 21.50 1.53
CA LYS A 42 5.26 20.63 0.42
C LYS A 42 4.43 19.46 0.91
N ASP A 43 3.45 19.06 0.10
CA ASP A 43 2.62 17.90 0.39
C ASP A 43 2.86 16.79 -0.66
N PRO A 44 2.70 15.51 -0.27
CA PRO A 44 2.66 14.43 -1.23
C PRO A 44 1.43 14.52 -2.11
N ALA A 45 1.64 14.28 -3.40
CA ALA A 45 0.61 14.19 -4.40
C ALA A 45 0.90 13.07 -5.42
N PRO A 46 -0.13 12.52 -6.07
CA PRO A 46 0.05 11.54 -7.13
C PRO A 46 0.98 12.04 -8.23
N ARG A 47 2.03 11.27 -8.54
CA ARG A 47 3.01 11.61 -9.57
C ARG A 47 2.39 11.71 -10.96
N SER A 48 1.30 11.00 -11.23
CA SER A 48 0.52 11.09 -12.47
C SER A 48 -0.87 11.63 -12.15
N PRO A 49 -1.45 12.50 -13.00
CA PRO A 49 -2.86 12.89 -12.86
C PRO A 49 -3.80 11.76 -13.30
N TYR A 50 -3.28 10.76 -14.01
CA TYR A 50 -3.99 9.57 -14.40
C TYR A 50 -3.72 8.48 -13.37
N PHE A 51 -4.77 8.14 -12.61
CA PHE A 51 -4.75 6.99 -11.72
C PHE A 51 -4.60 5.70 -12.56
N ALA A 52 -3.49 5.02 -12.37
CA ALA A 52 -3.14 3.77 -13.02
C ALA A 52 -2.39 2.90 -12.00
N PRO A 53 -3.13 2.16 -11.17
CA PRO A 53 -2.52 1.37 -10.11
C PRO A 53 -1.64 0.28 -10.72
N ARG A 54 -0.54 -0.02 -10.05
CA ARG A 54 0.40 -1.04 -10.49
C ARG A 54 0.54 -2.07 -9.40
N GLY A 55 0.46 -3.33 -9.78
CA GLY A 55 0.74 -4.43 -8.88
C GLY A 55 1.21 -5.62 -9.70
N THR A 56 2.12 -6.41 -9.14
CA THR A 56 2.52 -7.68 -9.73
C THR A 56 1.46 -8.76 -9.48
N GLY A 57 0.65 -8.59 -8.43
CA GLY A 57 -0.32 -9.60 -8.00
C GLY A 57 0.35 -10.81 -7.37
N ALA A 58 1.56 -10.64 -6.85
CA ALA A 58 2.37 -11.74 -6.34
C ALA A 58 1.84 -12.21 -4.98
N CYS A 59 1.13 -13.32 -4.96
CA CYS A 59 0.84 -14.05 -3.74
C CYS A 59 2.06 -14.85 -3.26
N PRO A 60 2.10 -15.29 -1.99
CA PRO A 60 3.05 -16.30 -1.54
C PRO A 60 3.03 -17.53 -2.46
N GLU A 61 4.18 -18.17 -2.65
CA GLU A 61 4.25 -19.41 -3.41
C GLU A 61 3.39 -20.49 -2.75
N GLY A 62 2.60 -21.20 -3.55
CA GLY A 62 1.67 -22.22 -3.05
C GLY A 62 0.40 -21.67 -2.40
N ALA A 63 0.19 -20.35 -2.38
CA ALA A 63 -1.05 -19.77 -1.89
C ALA A 63 -2.24 -20.18 -2.76
N SER A 64 -3.41 -20.30 -2.13
CA SER A 64 -4.68 -20.54 -2.79
C SER A 64 -4.90 -19.64 -4.02
N PRO A 65 -5.32 -20.20 -5.17
CA PRO A 65 -5.56 -19.43 -6.39
C PRO A 65 -6.69 -18.39 -6.23
N HIS A 66 -7.59 -18.59 -5.27
CA HIS A 66 -8.68 -17.67 -4.93
C HIS A 66 -8.14 -16.31 -4.44
N LEU A 67 -6.90 -16.24 -3.96
CA LEU A 67 -6.29 -15.01 -3.46
C LEU A 67 -5.68 -14.12 -4.54
N ALA A 68 -5.59 -14.59 -5.79
CA ALA A 68 -4.89 -13.88 -6.87
C ALA A 68 -5.40 -12.43 -7.05
N LYS A 69 -6.73 -12.25 -6.97
CA LYS A 69 -7.37 -10.93 -7.03
C LYS A 69 -6.97 -10.06 -5.85
N CYS A 70 -7.07 -10.57 -4.62
CA CYS A 70 -6.70 -9.83 -3.42
C CYS A 70 -5.22 -9.43 -3.41
N CYS A 71 -4.31 -10.30 -3.86
CA CYS A 71 -2.90 -9.96 -3.99
C CYS A 71 -2.66 -8.83 -5.00
N ALA A 72 -3.37 -8.86 -6.14
CA ALA A 72 -3.31 -7.78 -7.12
C ALA A 72 -3.84 -6.45 -6.56
N GLU A 73 -4.95 -6.48 -5.82
CA GLU A 73 -5.54 -5.31 -5.17
C GLU A 73 -4.67 -4.75 -4.04
N ARG A 74 -4.03 -5.61 -3.23
CA ARG A 74 -3.05 -5.20 -2.21
C ARG A 74 -1.85 -4.51 -2.83
N ASP A 75 -1.31 -5.08 -3.90
CA ASP A 75 -0.15 -4.49 -4.59
C ASP A 75 -0.52 -3.15 -5.22
N ALA A 76 -1.68 -3.09 -5.87
CA ALA A 76 -2.26 -1.86 -6.40
C ALA A 76 -2.48 -0.81 -5.30
N CYS A 77 -3.00 -1.22 -4.14
CA CYS A 77 -3.21 -0.35 -2.99
C CYS A 77 -1.90 0.32 -2.56
N ALA A 78 -0.80 -0.42 -2.51
CA ALA A 78 0.51 0.12 -2.13
C ALA A 78 1.03 1.22 -3.09
N THR A 79 0.43 1.36 -4.29
CA THR A 79 0.73 2.41 -5.27
C THR A 79 -0.17 3.64 -5.17
N ILE A 80 -1.13 3.66 -4.24
CA ILE A 80 -1.91 4.86 -3.94
C ILE A 80 -1.00 5.82 -3.16
N CYS A 81 -0.80 7.02 -3.68
CA CYS A 81 0.06 8.00 -3.01
C CYS A 81 -0.50 8.42 -1.64
N GLY A 82 0.32 8.30 -0.59
CA GLY A 82 -0.04 8.67 0.78
C GLY A 82 -0.74 7.56 1.57
N ILE A 83 -0.95 6.39 0.98
CA ILE A 83 -1.54 5.24 1.69
C ILE A 83 -0.57 4.71 2.75
N THR A 84 -1.12 4.07 3.78
CA THR A 84 -0.34 3.34 4.78
C THR A 84 -0.38 1.85 4.50
N GLU A 85 0.67 1.15 4.92
CA GLU A 85 0.71 -0.32 4.95
C GLU A 85 -0.55 -0.91 5.61
N GLU A 86 -0.92 -0.38 6.77
CA GLU A 86 -2.05 -0.87 7.57
C GLU A 86 -3.39 -0.78 6.82
N LEU A 87 -3.61 0.28 6.04
CA LEU A 87 -4.82 0.41 5.23
C LEU A 87 -4.87 -0.63 4.11
N CYS A 88 -3.74 -0.91 3.47
CA CYS A 88 -3.67 -1.94 2.44
C CYS A 88 -3.80 -3.35 3.03
N LYS A 89 -3.24 -3.61 4.22
CA LYS A 89 -3.44 -4.87 4.94
C LYS A 89 -4.90 -5.07 5.31
N LYS A 90 -5.55 -4.05 5.87
CA LYS A 90 -6.97 -4.12 6.21
C LYS A 90 -7.84 -4.40 4.98
N ALA A 91 -7.60 -3.70 3.87
CA ALA A 91 -8.33 -3.95 2.62
C ALA A 91 -8.08 -5.36 2.06
N PHE A 92 -6.85 -5.87 2.17
CA PHE A 92 -6.54 -7.25 1.81
C PHE A 92 -7.26 -8.25 2.73
N ASP A 93 -7.32 -7.98 4.03
CA ASP A 93 -8.00 -8.83 5.01
C ASP A 93 -9.49 -8.95 4.70
N GLU A 94 -10.14 -7.84 4.39
CA GLU A 94 -11.54 -7.80 3.95
C GLU A 94 -11.73 -8.54 2.61
N CYS A 95 -10.79 -8.39 1.68
CA CYS A 95 -10.83 -9.07 0.38
C CYS A 95 -10.74 -10.59 0.52
N TYR A 96 -9.72 -11.11 1.22
CA TYR A 96 -9.51 -12.56 1.24
C TYR A 96 -10.62 -13.29 1.98
N VAL A 97 -11.15 -12.72 3.07
CA VAL A 97 -12.28 -13.34 3.79
C VAL A 97 -13.45 -13.51 2.83
N LYS A 98 -13.77 -12.45 2.08
CA LYS A 98 -14.86 -12.50 1.10
C LYS A 98 -14.61 -13.52 -0.02
N GLU A 99 -13.43 -13.54 -0.62
CA GLU A 99 -13.14 -14.48 -1.72
C GLU A 99 -13.04 -15.93 -1.22
N CYS A 100 -12.59 -16.17 0.03
CA CYS A 100 -12.56 -17.49 0.63
C CYS A 100 -13.95 -17.99 1.06
N ASP A 101 -14.87 -17.09 1.44
CA ASP A 101 -16.27 -17.44 1.76
C ASP A 101 -17.04 -17.97 0.53
N GLU A 102 -16.57 -17.66 -0.69
CA GLU A 102 -17.12 -18.18 -1.95
C GLU A 102 -16.59 -19.58 -2.31
N VAL A 103 -15.71 -20.17 -1.49
CA VAL A 103 -15.15 -21.51 -1.71
C VAL A 103 -16.03 -22.57 -1.05
N ASP A 104 -16.62 -23.43 -1.87
CA ASP A 104 -17.56 -24.48 -1.42
C ASP A 104 -16.87 -25.67 -0.74
N ASP A 105 -15.65 -26.01 -1.14
CA ASP A 105 -14.90 -27.12 -0.54
C ASP A 105 -14.30 -26.71 0.81
N PHE A 106 -14.54 -27.52 1.84
CA PHE A 106 -14.15 -27.20 3.22
C PHE A 106 -12.63 -27.12 3.39
N ASP A 107 -11.88 -28.05 2.80
CA ASP A 107 -10.42 -28.10 2.93
C ASP A 107 -9.78 -26.94 2.14
N GLU A 108 -10.31 -26.63 0.95
CA GLU A 108 -9.87 -25.48 0.14
C GLU A 108 -10.21 -24.14 0.79
N HIS A 109 -11.39 -24.01 1.40
CA HIS A 109 -11.77 -22.83 2.18
C HIS A 109 -10.81 -22.63 3.34
N GLU A 110 -10.60 -23.64 4.20
CA GLU A 110 -9.68 -23.53 5.32
C GLU A 110 -8.26 -23.15 4.86
N GLN A 111 -7.79 -23.73 3.77
CA GLN A 111 -6.50 -23.41 3.18
C GLN A 111 -6.45 -21.97 2.68
N CYS A 112 -7.51 -21.50 2.01
CA CYS A 112 -7.65 -20.12 1.54
C CYS A 112 -7.53 -19.12 2.68
N LEU A 113 -8.22 -19.34 3.82
CA LEU A 113 -8.13 -18.45 4.98
C LEU A 113 -6.73 -18.45 5.61
N LYS A 114 -6.08 -19.62 5.70
CA LYS A 114 -4.70 -19.75 6.20
C LYS A 114 -3.73 -18.97 5.31
N ASP A 115 -3.85 -19.12 3.99
CA ASP A 115 -3.03 -18.43 3.01
C ASP A 115 -3.30 -16.93 2.98
N GLY A 116 -4.56 -16.50 3.14
CA GLY A 116 -4.95 -15.11 3.24
C GLY A 116 -4.26 -14.44 4.42
N LYS A 117 -4.32 -15.04 5.60
CA LYS A 117 -3.62 -14.53 6.78
C LYS A 117 -2.12 -14.36 6.57
N ILE A 118 -1.48 -15.26 5.80
CA ILE A 118 -0.07 -15.14 5.43
C ILE A 118 0.15 -14.04 4.36
N GLY A 119 -0.76 -13.93 3.40
CA GLY A 119 -0.71 -13.02 2.27
C GLY A 119 -0.78 -11.54 2.66
N SER A 120 -1.47 -11.20 3.75
CA SER A 120 -1.57 -9.82 4.24
C SER A 120 -0.20 -9.24 4.63
N ASP A 121 0.64 -10.06 5.27
CA ASP A 121 1.97 -9.67 5.73
C ASP A 121 3.07 -9.91 4.68
N TRP A 122 2.80 -10.69 3.63
CA TRP A 122 3.81 -11.19 2.70
C TRP A 122 4.73 -10.12 2.09
N PRO A 123 4.21 -8.99 1.54
CA PRO A 123 5.08 -7.97 0.94
C PRO A 123 5.97 -7.25 1.94
N TRP A 124 5.66 -7.36 3.23
CA TRP A 124 6.27 -6.59 4.32
C TRP A 124 7.23 -7.45 5.15
N ARG A 125 7.35 -8.75 4.86
CA ARG A 125 8.28 -9.67 5.54
C ARG A 125 9.74 -9.25 5.39
N GLY A 126 10.09 -8.61 4.27
CA GLY A 126 11.40 -8.00 4.04
C GLY A 126 11.59 -6.62 4.69
N GLY A 127 10.62 -6.18 5.49
CA GLY A 127 10.51 -4.82 6.02
C GLY A 127 9.80 -3.85 5.07
N CYS A 128 9.99 -2.56 5.33
CA CYS A 128 9.25 -1.48 4.68
C CYS A 128 9.85 -0.96 3.37
N SER A 129 10.91 -1.58 2.87
CA SER A 129 11.62 -1.15 1.66
C SER A 129 10.67 -1.14 0.46
N TRP A 130 9.93 -2.22 0.25
CA TRP A 130 8.98 -2.34 -0.86
C TRP A 130 7.89 -1.27 -0.79
N HIS A 131 7.27 -1.03 0.38
CA HIS A 131 6.27 0.04 0.53
C HIS A 131 6.86 1.40 0.16
N SER A 132 8.05 1.67 0.70
CA SER A 132 8.71 2.96 0.54
C SER A 132 9.08 3.21 -0.93
N GLU A 133 9.47 2.17 -1.65
CA GLU A 133 9.75 2.24 -3.09
C GLU A 133 8.49 2.49 -3.91
N GLU A 134 7.40 1.77 -3.65
CA GLU A 134 6.13 2.01 -4.33
C GLU A 134 5.59 3.41 -4.04
N GLN A 135 5.69 3.89 -2.80
CA GLN A 135 5.33 5.26 -2.47
C GLN A 135 6.22 6.30 -3.17
N LYS A 136 7.53 6.07 -3.31
CA LYS A 136 8.43 6.96 -4.09
C LYS A 136 8.06 7.01 -5.58
N LYS A 137 7.60 5.88 -6.15
CA LYS A 137 7.13 5.80 -7.53
C LYS A 137 5.78 6.49 -7.71
N ALA A 138 4.86 6.29 -6.77
CA ALA A 138 3.49 6.80 -6.78
C ALA A 138 3.40 8.29 -6.44
N CYS A 139 4.23 8.78 -5.54
CA CYS A 139 4.18 10.14 -5.02
C CYS A 139 5.25 11.05 -5.64
N MET A 140 4.95 12.35 -5.59
CA MET A 140 5.91 13.43 -5.70
C MET A 140 5.57 14.51 -4.68
N CYS A 141 6.56 15.31 -4.28
CA CYS A 141 6.37 16.44 -3.38
C CYS A 141 6.13 17.71 -4.18
N GLN A 142 5.01 18.38 -3.95
CA GLN A 142 4.66 19.65 -4.60
C GLN A 142 4.25 20.70 -3.56
N GLY A 143 4.23 21.97 -3.95
CA GLY A 143 3.63 23.01 -3.11
C GLY A 143 2.17 22.66 -2.82
N ARG A 144 1.66 23.03 -1.64
CA ARG A 144 0.33 22.59 -1.16
C ARG A 144 -0.81 22.80 -2.18
N LYS A 145 -0.83 23.95 -2.85
CA LYS A 145 -1.83 24.28 -3.88
C LYS A 145 -1.73 23.35 -5.10
N ASP A 146 -0.52 23.09 -5.57
CA ASP A 146 -0.28 22.18 -6.70
C ASP A 146 -0.61 20.72 -6.32
N ALA A 147 -0.30 20.34 -5.08
CA ALA A 147 -0.63 19.02 -4.55
C ALA A 147 -2.15 18.80 -4.50
N GLU A 148 -2.93 19.79 -4.06
CA GLU A 148 -4.39 19.75 -4.08
C GLU A 148 -4.94 19.64 -5.51
N GLU A 149 -4.46 20.47 -6.44
CA GLU A 149 -4.85 20.41 -7.85
C GLU A 149 -4.53 19.04 -8.47
N ARG A 150 -3.39 18.45 -8.09
CA ARG A 150 -3.01 17.12 -8.56
C ARG A 150 -3.92 16.02 -8.02
N ARG A 151 -4.33 16.11 -6.76
CA ARG A 151 -5.35 15.22 -6.16
C ARG A 151 -6.69 15.37 -6.88
N ARG A 152 -7.09 16.61 -7.21
CA ARG A 152 -8.30 16.93 -7.99
C ARG A 152 -8.30 16.31 -9.37
N GLN A 153 -7.20 16.45 -10.11
CA GLN A 153 -7.04 15.84 -11.43
C GLN A 153 -7.15 14.31 -11.35
N THR A 154 -6.55 13.71 -10.32
CA THR A 154 -6.57 12.26 -10.10
C THR A 154 -7.99 11.75 -9.82
N LEU A 155 -8.74 12.40 -8.93
CA LEU A 155 -10.14 12.04 -8.66
C LEU A 155 -11.02 12.26 -9.88
N SER A 156 -10.86 13.39 -10.57
CA SER A 156 -11.60 13.67 -11.80
C SER A 156 -11.35 12.60 -12.85
N HIS A 157 -10.11 12.11 -12.98
CA HIS A 157 -9.79 11.02 -13.88
C HIS A 157 -10.49 9.72 -13.47
N ILE A 158 -10.44 9.34 -12.18
CA ILE A 158 -11.14 8.15 -11.67
C ILE A 158 -12.63 8.24 -12.01
N TYR A 159 -13.30 9.33 -11.63
CA TYR A 159 -14.73 9.50 -11.88
C TYR A 159 -15.07 9.46 -13.37
N LYS A 160 -14.32 10.15 -14.23
CA LYS A 160 -14.55 10.09 -15.69
C LYS A 160 -14.33 8.69 -16.28
N ARG A 161 -13.40 7.91 -15.72
CA ARG A 161 -13.01 6.60 -16.27
C ARG A 161 -13.96 5.48 -15.89
N TYR A 162 -14.69 5.63 -14.79
CA TYR A 162 -15.64 4.65 -14.26
C TYR A 162 -17.07 5.21 -14.18
N ASP A 163 -17.41 6.16 -15.05
CA ASP A 163 -18.75 6.74 -15.21
C ASP A 163 -19.36 7.30 -13.90
N GLY A 164 -18.51 7.85 -13.04
CA GLY A 164 -18.91 8.56 -11.83
C GLY A 164 -19.27 10.03 -12.08
N ASP A 165 -20.02 10.61 -11.15
CA ASP A 165 -20.36 12.03 -11.14
C ASP A 165 -19.17 12.94 -10.78
N VAL A 166 -18.58 13.58 -11.79
CA VAL A 166 -17.43 14.48 -11.64
C VAL A 166 -17.76 15.73 -10.82
N SER A 167 -19.03 16.12 -10.70
CA SER A 167 -19.42 17.31 -9.93
C SER A 167 -19.16 17.15 -8.42
N LYS A 168 -19.06 15.91 -7.92
CA LYS A 168 -18.76 15.60 -6.52
C LYS A 168 -17.28 15.72 -6.14
N VAL A 169 -16.37 15.83 -7.12
CA VAL A 169 -14.91 15.79 -6.87
C VAL A 169 -14.47 16.87 -5.90
N ASP A 170 -15.01 18.07 -6.04
CA ASP A 170 -14.62 19.23 -5.23
C ASP A 170 -15.05 19.07 -3.77
N GLU A 171 -16.26 18.56 -3.53
CA GLU A 171 -16.77 18.26 -2.19
C GLU A 171 -15.94 17.15 -1.51
N LEU A 172 -15.57 16.12 -2.28
CA LEU A 172 -14.76 15.02 -1.78
C LEU A 172 -13.35 15.44 -1.41
N LEU A 173 -12.75 16.39 -2.15
CA LEU A 173 -11.44 16.94 -1.81
C LEU A 173 -11.45 17.76 -0.54
N ILE A 174 -12.52 18.49 -0.26
CA ILE A 174 -12.67 19.24 1.00
C ILE A 174 -12.67 18.25 2.18
N LYS A 175 -13.33 17.10 2.02
CA LYS A 175 -13.32 16.01 3.02
C LYS A 175 -11.99 15.27 3.07
N ALA A 176 -11.25 15.23 1.97
CA ALA A 176 -9.97 14.55 1.80
C ALA A 176 -8.80 15.53 1.63
N ASP A 177 -8.74 16.50 2.55
CA ASP A 177 -7.79 17.61 2.55
C ASP A 177 -6.33 17.19 2.78
N THR A 178 -6.12 16.12 3.55
CA THR A 178 -4.79 15.56 3.81
C THR A 178 -4.44 14.42 2.85
N PRO A 179 -3.14 14.13 2.61
CA PRO A 179 -2.71 13.01 1.77
C PRO A 179 -3.23 11.65 2.26
N SER A 180 -3.30 11.45 3.58
CA SER A 180 -3.82 10.20 4.16
C SER A 180 -5.31 10.04 3.87
N LYS A 181 -6.11 11.10 4.05
CA LYS A 181 -7.55 11.06 3.76
C LYS A 181 -7.81 10.90 2.28
N PHE A 182 -7.01 11.52 1.42
CA PHE A 182 -7.05 11.29 -0.02
C PHE A 182 -6.78 9.83 -0.39
N ALA A 183 -5.76 9.21 0.20
CA ALA A 183 -5.45 7.81 -0.06
C ALA A 183 -6.60 6.88 0.40
N GLN A 184 -7.18 7.14 1.58
CA GLN A 184 -8.36 6.42 2.06
C GLN A 184 -9.57 6.60 1.14
N LEU A 185 -9.81 7.81 0.63
CA LEU A 185 -10.87 8.08 -0.33
C LEU A 185 -10.68 7.26 -1.60
N VAL A 186 -9.48 7.27 -2.19
CA VAL A 186 -9.16 6.47 -3.39
C VAL A 186 -9.36 4.97 -3.13
N LEU A 187 -8.97 4.48 -1.95
CA LEU A 187 -9.19 3.08 -1.56
C LEU A 187 -10.70 2.75 -1.43
N ARG A 188 -11.50 3.62 -0.82
CA ARG A 188 -12.97 3.45 -0.78
C ARG A 188 -13.61 3.49 -2.16
N LEU A 189 -13.09 4.30 -3.08
CA LEU A 189 -13.55 4.30 -4.47
C LEU A 189 -13.28 2.96 -5.16
N ALA A 190 -12.30 2.17 -4.72
CA ALA A 190 -12.10 0.82 -5.22
C ALA A 190 -13.26 -0.12 -4.85
N ALA A 191 -13.90 0.08 -3.70
CA ALA A 191 -15.09 -0.68 -3.32
C ALA A 191 -16.29 -0.30 -4.20
N LYS A 192 -16.43 0.98 -4.56
CA LYS A 192 -17.49 1.48 -5.46
C LYS A 192 -17.25 1.10 -6.93
N PHE A 193 -15.99 1.08 -7.35
CA PHE A 193 -15.56 0.74 -8.70
C PHE A 193 -14.63 -0.48 -8.63
N PRO A 194 -15.16 -1.73 -8.62
CA PRO A 194 -14.36 -2.93 -8.33
C PRO A 194 -13.19 -3.17 -9.30
N THR A 195 -13.28 -2.64 -10.52
CA THR A 195 -12.19 -2.72 -11.50
C THR A 195 -11.08 -1.69 -11.27
N LEU A 196 -11.22 -0.77 -10.31
CA LEU A 196 -10.34 0.39 -10.17
C LEU A 196 -8.89 0.01 -9.88
N LEU A 197 -8.67 -0.96 -8.98
CA LEU A 197 -7.34 -1.43 -8.59
C LEU A 197 -6.77 -2.47 -9.57
N SER A 198 -7.63 -3.13 -10.35
CA SER A 198 -7.24 -4.13 -11.35
C SER A 198 -7.12 -3.57 -12.77
N ASP A 199 -7.50 -2.31 -13.01
CA ASP A 199 -7.48 -1.70 -14.34
C ASP A 199 -6.05 -1.48 -14.88
N ARG A 200 -5.74 -2.19 -15.97
CA ARG A 200 -4.46 -2.12 -16.68
C ARG A 200 -4.52 -1.29 -17.96
N ARG A 201 -5.66 -0.69 -18.30
CA ARG A 201 -5.78 0.18 -19.48
C ARG A 201 -4.76 1.32 -19.35
N PRO A 202 -4.00 1.64 -20.42
CA PRO A 202 -2.99 2.69 -20.35
C PRO A 202 -3.62 4.06 -20.00
N PRO A 203 -2.87 4.96 -19.37
CA PRO A 203 -3.29 6.35 -19.26
C PRO A 203 -3.43 6.93 -20.68
N PRO A 204 -4.37 7.88 -20.89
CA PRO A 204 -4.50 8.53 -22.19
C PRO A 204 -3.17 9.18 -22.57
N GLU A 205 -2.74 9.01 -23.83
CA GLU A 205 -1.51 9.62 -24.31
C GLU A 205 -1.54 11.13 -24.09
N PRO A 206 -0.44 11.75 -23.60
CA PRO A 206 -0.37 13.19 -23.50
C PRO A 206 -0.58 13.74 -24.90
N LYS A 207 -1.67 14.50 -25.13
CA LYS A 207 -1.89 15.22 -26.38
C LYS A 207 -0.63 16.03 -26.64
N LYS A 208 0.15 15.65 -27.66
CA LYS A 208 1.34 16.39 -28.09
C LYS A 208 0.87 17.81 -28.31
N LYS A 209 1.20 18.73 -27.38
CA LYS A 209 0.97 20.15 -27.62
C LYS A 209 1.75 20.44 -28.89
N ALA A 210 1.04 20.79 -29.97
CA ALA A 210 1.68 21.27 -31.18
C ALA A 210 2.69 22.32 -30.75
N SER A 211 3.97 22.05 -30.99
CA SER A 211 5.05 22.96 -30.65
C SER A 211 4.68 24.31 -31.25
N LYS A 212 4.35 25.29 -30.40
CA LYS A 212 4.40 26.67 -30.88
C LYS A 212 5.83 26.86 -31.40
N PRO A 213 6.01 27.49 -32.58
CA PRO A 213 7.33 27.84 -33.07
C PRO A 213 8.12 28.51 -31.95
N PRO A 214 9.43 28.21 -31.81
CA PRO A 214 10.23 28.83 -30.78
C PRO A 214 10.04 30.35 -30.85
N PRO A 215 9.77 31.03 -29.72
CA PRO A 215 9.82 32.48 -29.70
C PRO A 215 11.19 32.92 -30.23
N PRO A 216 11.26 34.02 -31.01
CA PRO A 216 12.53 34.57 -31.46
C PRO A 216 13.44 34.80 -30.25
N PRO A 217 14.76 34.59 -30.41
CA PRO A 217 15.71 34.67 -29.31
C PRO A 217 15.60 36.03 -28.61
N PRO A 218 15.56 36.07 -27.27
CA PRO A 218 15.58 37.31 -26.51
C PRO A 218 16.93 38.02 -26.70
N GLU A 219 16.88 39.33 -26.92
CA GLU A 219 18.05 40.22 -26.78
C GLU A 219 18.58 40.14 -25.35
N GLU A 220 19.91 40.11 -25.23
CA GLU A 220 20.66 39.98 -23.99
C GLU A 220 20.41 41.19 -23.07
N GLU A 221 19.75 40.96 -21.94
CA GLU A 221 19.86 41.83 -20.77
C GLU A 221 20.50 41.03 -19.62
N GLU A 222 21.57 41.60 -19.07
CA GLU A 222 22.32 41.12 -17.91
C GLU A 222 21.40 40.90 -16.70
N VAL A 223 21.52 39.72 -16.06
CA VAL A 223 20.93 39.49 -14.74
C VAL A 223 22.04 39.15 -13.75
N VAL A 224 22.12 40.03 -12.75
CA VAL A 224 22.95 40.00 -11.55
C VAL A 224 22.58 38.81 -10.66
N GLU A 225 23.59 38.11 -10.15
CA GLU A 225 23.48 37.07 -9.12
C GLU A 225 23.22 37.69 -7.74
N GLU A 226 22.24 37.17 -7.00
CA GLU A 226 22.24 37.23 -5.53
C GLU A 226 21.77 35.90 -4.91
N GLU A 227 22.37 35.64 -3.75
CA GLU A 227 22.52 34.35 -3.08
C GLU A 227 21.33 33.87 -2.24
N ALA A 228 21.52 32.64 -1.76
CA ALA A 228 20.68 31.79 -0.93
C ALA A 228 20.20 32.38 0.41
N VAL A 229 19.11 31.80 0.94
CA VAL A 229 19.05 31.52 2.39
C VAL A 229 18.24 30.26 2.70
N ASP A 230 18.86 29.43 3.53
CA ASP A 230 18.33 28.26 4.26
C ASP A 230 17.22 28.62 5.27
N ASP A 231 16.51 27.58 5.72
CA ASP A 231 16.34 27.17 7.13
C ASP A 231 14.91 26.81 7.60
N ALA A 232 14.94 25.96 8.63
CA ALA A 232 13.98 25.71 9.70
C ALA A 232 12.98 24.55 9.58
N VAL A 233 13.35 23.53 10.38
CA VAL A 233 12.65 22.34 10.88
C VAL A 233 11.42 22.71 11.73
N GLY A 234 10.37 21.90 11.61
CA GLY A 234 9.28 21.81 12.58
C GLY A 234 8.73 20.38 12.59
N GLU A 235 8.96 19.65 13.67
CA GLU A 235 8.31 18.37 13.98
C GLU A 235 6.96 18.67 14.63
N ASP A 236 5.88 18.16 14.02
CA ASP A 236 4.53 18.19 14.58
C ASP A 236 3.94 16.78 14.38
N ASP A 237 3.87 16.02 15.47
CA ASP A 237 3.26 14.70 15.54
C ASP A 237 1.79 14.88 15.93
N GLY A 238 0.95 15.09 14.90
CA GLY A 238 -0.50 15.06 15.01
C GLY A 238 -1.05 13.64 14.94
N GLU A 239 -1.55 13.16 16.07
CA GLU A 239 -2.45 12.02 16.19
C GLU A 239 -3.79 12.42 15.52
N GLU A 240 -4.28 11.67 14.52
CA GLU A 240 -5.55 11.98 13.86
C GLU A 240 -6.53 10.82 13.89
N ASP A 241 -7.73 11.19 14.31
CA ASP A 241 -8.96 10.43 14.44
C ASP A 241 -9.43 9.77 13.13
N VAL A 242 -10.01 8.59 13.30
CA VAL A 242 -10.71 7.84 12.25
C VAL A 242 -12.03 8.55 11.96
N ILE A 243 -12.14 9.16 10.77
CA ILE A 243 -13.37 9.85 10.35
C ILE A 243 -14.39 8.80 9.85
N ASP A 244 -15.49 8.68 10.58
CA ASP A 244 -16.74 8.05 10.12
C ASP A 244 -17.35 8.94 9.02
N LEU A 245 -17.02 8.63 7.77
CA LEU A 245 -17.75 9.12 6.62
C LEU A 245 -18.81 8.08 6.29
N ASP A 246 -20.00 8.30 6.82
CA ASP A 246 -21.20 7.49 6.60
C ASP A 246 -21.33 7.09 5.13
N ALA A 247 -21.43 5.79 4.89
CA ALA A 247 -21.57 5.16 3.57
C ALA A 247 -22.95 5.41 2.92
N GLY A 248 -23.74 6.36 3.43
CA GLY A 248 -25.13 6.61 3.03
C GLY A 248 -25.31 7.51 1.81
N GLU A 249 -24.37 8.39 1.46
CA GLU A 249 -24.56 9.37 0.37
C GLU A 249 -23.28 9.66 -0.44
N LEU A 250 -22.66 8.63 -1.04
CA LEU A 250 -21.58 8.78 -2.04
C LEU A 250 -21.97 8.32 -3.44
#